data_AF-A0A2U3LXZ7-F1
#
_entry.id   AF-A0A2U3LXZ7-F1
#
_cell.length_a   1.000
_cell.length_b   1.000
_cell.length_c   1.000
_cell.angle_alpha   90.00
_cell.angle_beta   90.00
_cell.angle_gamma   90.00
#
_symmetry.space_group_name_H-M   'P 1'
#
loop_
_entity.id
_entity.type
_entity.pdbx_description
1 polymer ?
#
loop_
_entity_poly.entity_id
_entity_poly.type
_entity_poly.pdbx_seq_one_letter_code
_entity_poly.pdbx_strand_id
1 'polypeptide(L)' 'MDVASQGESEEEALDNLKEALELYFEPPRATRPPHVRMIEVEVGAA' A
#
# COMPACT_ATOMS: atom_id res chain seq x y z
N MET A 1 -9.65 -5.17 -11.48
CA MET A 1 -8.50 -4.28 -11.69
C MET A 1 -7.39 -5.21 -12.10
N ASP A 2 -6.92 -5.06 -13.32
CA ASP A 2 -5.98 -6.00 -13.93
C ASP A 2 -4.57 -5.41 -13.89
N VAL A 3 -3.56 -6.24 -13.68
CA VAL A 3 -2.14 -5.82 -13.69
C VAL A 3 -1.59 -6.06 -15.08
N ALA A 4 -0.99 -5.03 -15.68
CA ALA A 4 -0.39 -5.09 -17.01
C ALA A 4 0.85 -4.18 -17.08
N SER A 5 1.76 -4.49 -17.99
CA SER A 5 2.99 -3.73 -18.26
C SER A 5 3.23 -3.56 -19.77
N GLN A 6 4.21 -2.73 -20.11
CA GLN A 6 4.69 -2.49 -21.48
C GLN A 6 6.22 -2.28 -21.45
N GLY A 7 6.90 -2.37 -22.59
CA GLY A 7 8.33 -2.15 -22.76
C GLY A 7 8.69 -1.98 -24.24
N GLU A 8 9.89 -1.47 -24.55
CA GLU A 8 10.40 -1.34 -25.92
C GLU A 8 10.75 -2.71 -26.53
N SER A 9 10.89 -3.73 -25.69
CA SER A 9 11.07 -5.14 -26.05
C SER A 9 10.15 -6.06 -25.24
N GLU A 10 9.98 -7.29 -25.71
CA GLU A 10 9.24 -8.32 -24.97
C GLU A 10 9.89 -8.63 -23.61
N GLU A 11 11.22 -8.76 -23.58
CA GLU A 11 11.98 -9.01 -22.34
C GLU A 11 11.74 -7.91 -21.32
N GLU A 12 11.85 -6.65 -21.73
CA GLU A 12 11.58 -5.50 -20.87
C GLU A 12 10.13 -5.47 -20.39
N ALA A 13 9.16 -5.77 -21.27
CA ALA A 13 7.76 -5.82 -20.88
C ALA A 13 7.50 -6.91 -19.82
N LEU A 14 8.16 -8.06 -19.92
CA LEU A 14 8.08 -9.16 -18.96
C LEU A 14 8.74 -8.80 -17.63
N ASP A 15 9.91 -8.16 -17.65
CA ASP A 15 10.58 -7.68 -16.44
C ASP A 15 9.73 -6.62 -15.72
N ASN A 16 9.20 -5.65 -16.46
CA ASN A 16 8.26 -4.66 -15.92
C ASN A 16 6.99 -5.31 -15.37
N LEU A 17 6.49 -6.39 -15.99
CA LEU A 17 5.32 -7.11 -15.48
C LEU A 17 5.60 -7.74 -14.13
N LYS A 18 6.79 -8.34 -13.98
CA LYS A 18 7.21 -8.98 -12.74
C LYS A 18 7.26 -7.98 -11.60
N GLU A 19 7.86 -6.80 -11.82
CA GLU A 19 7.89 -5.73 -10.82
C GLU A 19 6.48 -5.25 -10.44
N ALA A 20 5.61 -5.05 -11.44
CA ALA A 20 4.22 -4.64 -11.20
C ALA A 20 3.45 -5.66 -10.37
N LEU A 21 3.68 -6.96 -10.60
CA LEU A 21 3.07 -8.04 -9.81
C LEU A 21 3.63 -8.09 -8.38
N GLU A 22 4.93 -7.93 -8.20
CA GLU A 22 5.56 -7.85 -6.87
C GLU A 22 4.94 -6.71 -6.05
N LEU A 23 4.79 -5.53 -6.65
CA LEU A 23 4.15 -4.38 -6.00
C LEU A 23 2.66 -4.62 -5.69
N TYR A 24 1.92 -5.26 -6.60
CA TYR A 24 0.50 -5.55 -6.40
C TYR A 24 0.25 -6.45 -5.20
N PHE A 25 1.16 -7.39 -4.92
CA PHE A 25 1.07 -8.31 -3.79
C PHE A 25 1.80 -7.81 -2.53
N GLU A 26 2.42 -6.64 -2.55
CA GLU A 26 2.96 -6.04 -1.34
C GLU A 26 1.84 -5.79 -0.31
N PRO A 27 2.08 -6.08 0.99
CA PRO A 27 1.12 -5.75 2.04
C PRO A 27 0.77 -4.25 2.04
N PRO A 28 -0.50 -3.87 2.30
CA PRO A 28 -0.89 -2.48 2.34
C PRO A 28 -0.11 -1.73 3.41
N ARG A 29 0.64 -0.72 2.99
CA ARG A 29 1.33 0.21 3.89
C ARG A 29 0.43 1.39 4.21
N ALA A 30 0.44 1.85 5.45
CA ALA A 30 -0.31 3.03 5.84
C ALA A 30 0.21 4.26 5.06
N THR A 31 -0.58 4.76 4.13
CA THR A 31 -0.25 5.95 3.31
C THR A 31 -0.75 7.25 3.90
N ARG A 32 -1.52 7.18 5.00
CA ARG A 32 -2.05 8.34 5.71
C ARG A 32 -1.65 8.26 7.19
N PRO A 33 -1.17 9.35 7.79
CA PRO A 33 -0.92 9.39 9.22
C PRO A 33 -2.23 9.21 9.99
N PRO A 34 -2.20 8.60 11.19
CA PRO A 34 -3.38 8.47 12.03
C PRO A 34 -3.87 9.85 12.45
N HIS A 35 -5.20 10.02 12.53
CA HIS A 35 -5.78 11.21 13.11
C HIS A 35 -5.79 11.08 14.63
N VAL A 36 -4.88 11.80 15.30
CA VAL A 36 -4.77 11.79 16.77
C VAL A 36 -5.78 12.80 17.34
N ARG A 37 -6.60 12.35 18.30
CA ARG A 37 -7.48 13.22 19.09
C ARG A 37 -7.15 13.08 20.57
N MET A 38 -6.98 14.23 21.22
CA MET A 38 -6.90 14.30 22.67
C MET A 38 -8.31 14.26 23.25
N ILE A 39 -8.52 13.41 24.25
CA ILE A 39 -9.77 13.34 25.01
C ILE A 39 -9.46 13.54 26.49
N GLU A 40 -10.31 14.29 27.17
CA GLU A 40 -10.28 14.47 28.62
C GLU A 40 -11.31 13.53 29.24
N VAL A 41 -10.95 12.86 30.33
CA VAL A 41 -11.81 11.87 30.99
C VAL A 41 -11.70 12.01 32.50
N GLU A 42 -12.84 12.03 33.18
CA GLU A 42 -12.93 11.98 34.64
C GLU A 42 -12.95 10.52 35.10
N VAL A 43 -12.11 10.16 36.07
CA VAL A 43 -12.03 8.79 36.61
C VAL A 43 -12.67 8.76 38.00
N GLY A 44 -13.77 8.00 38.15
CA GLY A 44 -14.43 7.75 39.43
C GLY A 44 -13.84 6.55 40.19
N ALA A 45 -14.10 6.47 41.50
CA ALA A 45 -13.71 5.32 42.33
C ALA A 45 -14.60 4.09 42.04
N ALA A 46 -14.02 2.89 42.16
CA ALA A 46 -14.68 1.60 41.96
C ALA A 46 -15.55 1.17 43.15
#